data_AF-A0A3M1GAR9-F1
#
_entry.id   AF-A0A3M1GAR9-F1
#
_cell.length_a   1.000
_cell.length_b   1.000
_cell.length_c   1.000
_cell.angle_alpha   90.00
_cell.angle_beta   90.00
_cell.angle_gamma   90.00
#
_symmetry.space_group_name_H-M   'P 1'
#
loop_
_entity.id
_entity.type
_entity.pdbx_description
1 polymer ?
#
loop_
_entity_poly.entity_id
_entity_poly.type
_entity_poly.pdbx_seq_one_letter_code
_entity_poly.pdbx_strand_id
1 'polypeptide(L)' 'MMKPRKDSKAHSNIVAGLGTSEDIEHLRRNRHNPFLKEGKVDIEAYLQFVTEFNEFINHAPKPFRRIIDRDMRL' A
#
# COMPACT_ATOMS: atom_id res chain seq x y z
N MET A 1 30.69 -7.92 31.80
CA MET A 1 30.89 -7.77 30.34
C MET A 1 29.67 -8.28 29.62
N MET A 2 28.87 -7.40 29.01
CA MET A 2 27.69 -7.75 28.21
C MET A 2 27.97 -7.29 26.78
N LYS A 3 27.99 -8.22 25.81
CA LYS A 3 28.19 -7.89 24.39
C LYS A 3 26.93 -7.20 23.86
N PRO A 4 27.04 -6.12 23.07
CA PRO A 4 25.88 -5.48 22.46
C PRO A 4 25.24 -6.42 21.42
N ARG A 5 23.90 -6.52 21.44
CA ARG A 5 23.11 -7.23 20.42
C ARG A 5 23.22 -6.49 19.08
N LYS A 6 23.37 -7.25 17.99
CA LYS A 6 23.70 -6.81 16.64
C LYS A 6 22.52 -6.18 15.87
N ASP A 7 21.45 -5.79 16.55
CA ASP A 7 20.15 -5.63 15.91
C ASP A 7 19.70 -4.16 15.83
N SER A 8 20.54 -3.22 16.27
CA SER A 8 20.25 -1.79 16.36
C SER A 8 20.34 -1.01 15.03
N LYS A 9 20.46 -1.68 13.87
CA LYS A 9 20.59 -1.03 12.55
C LYS A 9 19.35 -1.13 11.66
N ALA A 10 18.24 -1.66 12.14
CA ALA A 10 17.06 -1.87 11.29
C ALA A 10 16.10 -0.66 11.22
N HIS A 11 16.19 0.32 12.13
CA HIS A 11 15.13 1.32 12.31
C HIS A 11 15.47 2.76 11.88
N SER A 12 16.68 3.04 11.39
CA SER A 12 17.06 4.40 10.96
C SER A 12 16.68 4.75 9.51
N ASN A 13 16.17 3.80 8.72
CA ASN A 13 16.02 3.99 7.26
C ASN A 13 14.59 4.30 6.81
N ILE A 14 13.62 4.38 7.73
CA ILE A 14 12.20 4.46 7.33
C ILE A 14 11.75 5.90 7.01
N VAL A 15 12.55 6.93 7.31
CA VAL A 15 12.13 8.34 7.21
C VAL A 15 12.80 9.13 6.06
N ALA A 16 13.58 8.49 5.17
CA ALA A 16 14.33 9.20 4.12
C ALA A 16 13.87 8.94 2.67
N GLY A 17 12.72 8.30 2.46
CA GLY A 17 12.29 7.88 1.12
C GLY A 17 11.07 8.66 0.59
N LEU A 18 11.16 9.98 0.47
CA LEU A 18 10.31 10.66 -0.51
C LEU A 18 10.74 10.10 -1.86
N GLY A 19 9.86 9.27 -2.45
CA GLY A 19 10.16 8.44 -3.62
C GLY A 19 11.05 9.15 -4.61
N THR A 20 12.23 8.58 -4.84
CA THR A 20 13.18 9.11 -5.80
C THR A 20 12.52 9.16 -7.19
N SER A 21 12.99 10.03 -8.08
CA SER A 21 12.48 10.08 -9.45
C SER A 21 12.52 8.69 -10.10
N GLU A 22 13.52 7.89 -9.75
CA GLU A 22 13.72 6.51 -10.19
C GLU A 22 12.62 5.56 -9.70
N ASP A 23 12.17 5.69 -8.44
CA ASP A 23 11.07 4.89 -7.89
C ASP A 23 9.73 5.23 -8.58
N ILE A 24 9.48 6.53 -8.83
CA ILE A 24 8.29 7.00 -9.54
C ILE A 24 8.31 6.51 -10.99
N GLU A 25 9.47 6.55 -11.65
CA GLU A 25 9.65 6.04 -13.01
C GLU A 25 9.47 4.52 -13.07
N HIS A 26 9.93 3.77 -12.06
CA HIS A 26 9.69 2.34 -11.96
C HIS A 26 8.19 2.02 -11.81
N LEU A 27 7.45 2.80 -11.02
CA LEU A 27 6.00 2.68 -10.90
C LEU A 27 5.26 3.05 -12.19
N ARG A 28 5.72 4.09 -12.90
CA ARG A 28 5.13 4.52 -14.18
C ARG A 28 5.30 3.47 -15.28
N ARG A 29 6.49 2.87 -15.39
CA ARG A 29 6.77 1.82 -16.39
C ARG A 29 5.93 0.57 -16.17
N ASN A 30 5.64 0.25 -14.92
CA ASN A 30 4.83 -0.91 -14.56
C ASN A 30 3.35 -0.59 -14.35
N ARG A 31 2.88 0.60 -14.78
CA ARG A 31 1.48 0.99 -14.64
C ARG A 31 0.61 0.19 -15.61
N HIS A 32 0.04 -0.90 -15.12
CA HIS A 32 -0.96 -1.68 -15.83
C HIS A 32 -2.33 -0.99 -15.77
N ASN A 33 -3.01 -0.83 -16.91
CA ASN A 33 -4.40 -0.38 -16.94
C ASN A 33 -5.32 -1.61 -16.89
N PRO A 34 -6.03 -1.86 -15.78
CA PRO A 34 -6.87 -3.05 -15.64
C PRO A 34 -8.09 -3.03 -16.57
N PHE A 35 -8.44 -1.88 -17.16
CA PHE A 35 -9.56 -1.73 -18.10
C PHE A 35 -9.11 -1.84 -19.57
N LEU A 36 -7.85 -2.19 -19.81
CA LEU A 36 -7.32 -2.39 -21.16
C LEU A 36 -6.73 -3.80 -21.29
N LYS A 37 -7.41 -4.65 -22.05
CA LYS A 37 -7.00 -6.03 -22.32
C LYS A 37 -6.69 -6.18 -23.81
N GLU A 38 -5.45 -6.57 -24.13
CA GLU A 38 -4.98 -6.75 -25.52
C GLU A 38 -5.20 -5.51 -26.41
N GLY A 39 -5.09 -4.31 -25.83
CA GLY A 39 -5.30 -3.05 -26.53
C GLY A 39 -6.77 -2.69 -26.79
N LYS A 40 -7.72 -3.50 -26.31
CA LYS A 40 -9.15 -3.21 -26.34
C LYS A 40 -9.64 -2.82 -24.95
N VAL A 41 -10.60 -1.91 -24.91
CA VAL A 41 -11.26 -1.53 -23.67
C VAL A 41 -12.09 -2.71 -23.17
N ASP A 42 -11.86 -3.10 -21.91
CA ASP A 42 -12.61 -4.15 -21.23
C ASP A 42 -13.75 -3.51 -20.43
N ILE A 43 -14.92 -3.44 -21.06
CA ILE A 43 -16.13 -2.83 -20.49
C ILE A 43 -16.67 -3.66 -19.32
N GLU A 44 -16.56 -4.98 -19.39
CA GLU A 44 -17.03 -5.89 -18.33
C GLU A 44 -16.20 -5.70 -17.06
N ALA A 45 -14.88 -5.61 -17.18
CA ALA A 45 -14.00 -5.30 -16.06
C ALA A 45 -14.34 -3.95 -15.41
N TYR A 46 -14.71 -2.96 -16.23
CA TYR A 46 -15.14 -1.65 -15.73
C TYR A 46 -16.47 -1.73 -14.98
N LEU A 47 -17.46 -2.44 -15.52
CA LEU A 47 -18.79 -2.59 -14.91
C LEU A 47 -18.70 -3.34 -13.57
N GLN A 48 -17.90 -4.42 -13.54
CA GLN A 48 -17.62 -5.18 -12.33
C GLN A 48 -16.96 -4.29 -11.28
N PHE A 49 -15.91 -3.53 -11.66
CA PHE A 49 -15.23 -2.62 -10.75
C PHE A 49 -16.19 -1.61 -10.14
N VAL A 50 -17.02 -0.91 -10.93
CA VAL A 50 -17.94 0.11 -10.39
C VAL A 50 -18.97 -0.51 -9.45
N THR A 51 -19.45 -1.72 -9.75
CA THR A 51 -20.44 -2.41 -8.92
C THR A 51 -19.84 -2.84 -7.58
N GLU A 52 -18.72 -3.57 -7.61
CA GLU A 52 -18.04 -4.05 -6.39
C GLU A 52 -17.44 -2.90 -5.57
N PHE A 53 -16.94 -1.86 -6.24
CA PHE A 53 -16.40 -0.68 -5.56
C PHE A 53 -17.49 0.08 -4.80
N ASN A 54 -18.71 0.12 -5.32
CA ASN A 54 -19.83 0.74 -4.63
C ASN A 54 -20.20 -0.05 -3.36
N GLU A 55 -20.18 -1.39 -3.42
CA GLU A 55 -20.33 -2.23 -2.22
C GLU A 55 -19.19 -2.00 -1.22
N PHE A 56 -17.97 -1.87 -1.73
CA PHE A 56 -16.80 -1.57 -0.91
C PHE A 56 -16.89 -0.21 -0.25
N ILE A 57 -17.28 0.87 -0.94
CA ILE A 57 -17.33 2.23 -0.36
C ILE A 57 -18.48 2.37 0.64
N ASN A 58 -19.63 1.72 0.37
CA ASN A 58 -20.80 1.81 1.23
C ASN A 58 -20.73 0.90 2.47
N HIS A 59 -19.60 0.22 2.72
CA HIS A 59 -19.44 -0.55 3.95
C HIS A 59 -19.64 0.36 5.17
N ALA A 60 -20.35 -0.16 6.18
CA ALA A 60 -20.48 0.55 7.44
C ALA A 60 -19.08 0.83 8.00
N PRO A 61 -18.74 2.10 8.31
CA PRO A 61 -17.43 2.43 8.81
C PRO A 61 -17.17 1.62 10.08
N LYS A 62 -16.06 0.88 10.08
CA LYS A 62 -15.69 0.06 11.23
C LYS A 62 -15.53 0.99 12.43
N PRO A 63 -16.20 0.72 13.58
CA PRO A 63 -16.03 1.54 14.76
C PRO A 63 -14.55 1.54 15.14
N PHE A 64 -14.03 2.73 15.42
CA PHE A 64 -12.64 2.90 15.80
C PHE A 64 -12.33 2.01 17.00
N ARG A 65 -11.35 1.12 16.85
CA ARG A 65 -10.78 0.34 17.95
C ARG A 65 -9.43 0.92 18.28
N ARG A 66 -9.24 1.28 19.55
CA ARG A 66 -7.93 1.75 20.04
C ARG A 66 -6.88 0.70 19.67
N ILE A 67 -5.83 1.13 18.98
CA ILE A 67 -4.67 0.28 18.70
C ILE A 67 -4.01 0.04 20.05
N ILE A 68 -4.21 -1.15 20.62
CA ILE A 68 -3.53 -1.60 21.83
C ILE A 68 -2.33 -2.41 21.35
N ASP A 69 -1.21 -1.73 21.16
CA ASP A 69 0.07 -2.43 21.01
C ASP A 69 0.58 -2.80 22.41
N ARG A 70 1.15 -4.00 22.53
CA ARG A 70 1.78 -4.45 23.78
C ARG A 70 3.15 -3.80 23.97
N ASP A 71 3.76 -3.30 22.91
CA ASP A 71 5.07 -2.66 22.96
C ASP A 71 5.10 -1.35 22.15
N MET A 72 4.78 -0.25 22.83
CA MET A 72 4.82 1.11 22.29
C MET A 72 6.16 1.81 22.60
N ARG A 73 7.30 1.11 22.46
CA ARG A 73 8.62 1.72 22.68
C ARG A 73 9.10 2.42 21.40
N LEU A 74 9.50 3.69 21.57
CA LEU A 74 10.11 4.56 20.55
C LEU A 74 11.55 4.14 20.25
#